data_AF-A0A7L8RSB0-F1
#
_entry.id   AF-A0A7L8RSB0-F1
#
_cell.length_a   1.000
_cell.length_b   1.000
_cell.length_c   1.000
_cell.angle_alpha   90.00
_cell.angle_beta   90.00
_cell.angle_gamma   90.00
#
_symmetry.space_group_name_H-M   'P 1'
#
loop_
_entity.id
_entity.type
_entity.pdbx_description
1 polymer ?
#
loop_
_entity_poly.entity_id
_entity_poly.type
_entity_poly.pdbx_seq_one_letter_code
_entity_poly.pdbx_strand_id
1 'polypeptide(L)' 'MKEFQCGSLVPGCQWHTRHEDEAEIIRRVAEHMRETHGETIIRETMIEAIRSRIEKVRNAA' A
#
# COMPACT_ATOMS: atom_id res chain seq x y z
N MET A 1 5.30 0.55 -13.77
CA MET A 1 4.13 0.26 -12.91
C MET A 1 4.61 -0.28 -11.58
N LYS A 2 4.04 0.21 -10.48
CA LYS A 2 4.30 -0.25 -9.11
C LYS A 2 3.02 -0.86 -8.52
N GLU A 3 3.17 -1.77 -7.58
CA GLU A 3 2.07 -2.42 -6.88
C GLU A 3 2.32 -2.43 -5.37
N PHE A 4 1.23 -2.37 -4.61
CA PHE A 4 1.22 -2.69 -3.18
C PHE A 4 0.12 -3.70 -2.89
N GLN A 5 0.42 -4.66 -2.01
CA GLN A 5 -0.53 -5.63 -1.49
C GLN A 5 -0.69 -5.46 0.02
N CYS A 6 -1.89 -5.15 0.50
CA CYS A 6 -2.13 -4.94 1.93
C CYS A 6 -1.86 -6.19 2.75
N GLY A 7 -2.11 -7.38 2.20
CA GLY A 7 -1.78 -8.66 2.85
C GLY A 7 -0.32 -8.82 3.27
N SER A 8 0.62 -8.09 2.64
CA SER A 8 2.04 -8.06 3.04
C SER A 8 2.33 -7.25 4.30
N LEU A 9 1.35 -6.45 4.75
CA LEU A 9 1.41 -5.62 5.95
C LEU A 9 0.39 -6.05 7.00
N VAL A 10 -0.87 -6.28 6.59
CA VAL A 10 -1.98 -6.72 7.44
C VAL A 10 -2.39 -8.14 7.02
N PRO A 11 -2.00 -9.18 7.78
CA PRO A 11 -2.35 -10.56 7.45
C PRO A 11 -3.86 -10.76 7.28
N GLY A 12 -4.26 -11.42 6.18
CA GLY A 12 -5.66 -11.67 5.85
C GLY A 12 -6.35 -10.60 5.01
N CYS A 13 -5.71 -9.44 4.76
CA CYS A 13 -6.25 -8.45 3.84
C CYS A 13 -5.91 -8.80 2.37
N GLN A 14 -6.92 -8.80 1.50
CA GLN A 14 -6.76 -9.11 0.06
C GLN A 14 -6.68 -7.86 -0.83
N TRP A 15 -6.79 -6.68 -0.23
CA TRP A 15 -6.76 -5.42 -0.96
C TRP A 15 -5.37 -5.17 -1.56
N HIS A 16 -5.35 -4.70 -2.81
CA HIS A 16 -4.15 -4.34 -3.54
C HIS A 16 -4.42 -3.14 -4.45
N THR A 17 -3.37 -2.39 -4.77
CA THR A 17 -3.45 -1.25 -5.70
C THR A 17 -2.22 -1.19 -6.59
N ARG A 18 -2.39 -0.69 -7.81
CA ARG A 18 -1.30 -0.46 -8.78
C ARG A 18 -1.36 0.96 -9.31
N HIS A 19 -0.19 1.58 -9.45
CA HIS A 19 -0.07 2.89 -10.05
C HIS A 19 1.37 3.12 -10.56
N GLU A 20 1.57 4.10 -11.42
CA GLU A 20 2.91 4.49 -11.86
C GLU A 20 3.64 5.31 -10.80
N ASP A 21 2.90 6.25 -10.21
CA ASP A 21 3.39 7.09 -9.12
C ASP A 21 3.25 6.42 -7.75
N GLU A 22 4.32 6.53 -6.94
CA GLU A 22 4.40 5.94 -5.62
C GLU A 22 3.59 6.70 -4.58
N ALA A 23 3.53 8.03 -4.68
CA ALA A 23 2.76 8.84 -3.74
C ALA A 23 1.27 8.53 -3.85
N GLU A 24 0.77 8.30 -5.07
CA GLU A 24 -0.60 7.84 -5.29
C GLU A 24 -0.87 6.44 -4.72
N ILE A 25 0.08 5.51 -4.77
CA ILE A 25 -0.05 4.22 -4.07
C ILE A 25 -0.14 4.46 -2.57
N ILE A 26 0.79 5.22 -1.98
CA ILE A 26 0.83 5.50 -0.54
C ILE A 26 -0.47 6.16 -0.07
N ARG A 27 -1.00 7.12 -0.84
CA ARG A 27 -2.27 7.80 -0.56
C ARG A 27 -3.43 6.80 -0.48
N ARG A 28 -3.59 5.93 -1.47
CA ARG A 28 -4.65 4.91 -1.51
C ARG A 28 -4.52 3.91 -0.37
N VAL A 29 -3.29 3.50 -0.05
CA VAL A 29 -3.04 2.61 1.09
C VAL A 29 -3.44 3.29 2.40
N ALA A 30 -3.06 4.55 2.61
CA ALA A 30 -3.41 5.29 3.81
C ALA A 30 -4.92 5.52 3.95
N GLU A 31 -5.64 5.73 2.85
CA GLU A 31 -7.10 5.78 2.81
C GLU A 31 -7.72 4.43 3.20
N HIS A 32 -7.27 3.35 2.56
CA HIS A 32 -7.72 1.99 2.88
C HIS A 32 -7.47 1.61 4.36
N MET A 33 -6.33 1.99 4.92
CA MET A 33 -6.02 1.76 6.33
C MET A 33 -7.03 2.46 7.26
N ARG A 34 -7.47 3.67 6.91
CA ARG A 34 -8.49 4.40 7.69
C ARG A 34 -9.86 3.74 7.58
N GLU A 35 -10.28 3.39 6.37
CA GLU A 35 -11.64 2.92 6.10
C GLU A 35 -11.85 1.44 6.48
N THR A 36 -10.87 0.58 6.21
CA THR A 36 -11.00 -0.88 6.39
C THR A 36 -10.40 -1.35 7.71
N HIS A 37 -9.29 -0.75 8.15
CA HIS A 37 -8.59 -1.16 9.37
C HIS A 37 -8.85 -0.23 10.56
N GLY A 38 -9.59 0.86 10.37
CA GLY A 38 -9.89 1.83 11.43
C GLY A 38 -8.66 2.61 11.90
N GLU A 39 -7.58 2.62 11.12
CA GLU A 39 -6.32 3.25 11.50
C GLU A 39 -6.42 4.77 11.34
N THR A 40 -6.77 5.46 12.41
CA THR A 40 -7.02 6.91 12.40
C THR A 40 -5.74 7.74 12.40
N ILE A 41 -4.63 7.16 12.90
CA ILE A 41 -3.32 7.82 13.01
C ILE A 41 -2.31 7.09 12.15
N ILE A 42 -1.99 7.67 10.99
CA ILE A 42 -0.95 7.16 10.10
C ILE A 42 0.38 7.80 10.50
N ARG A 43 1.24 7.00 11.15
CA ARG A 43 2.59 7.43 11.58
C ARG A 43 3.58 7.36 10.42
N GLU A 44 4.65 8.14 10.51
CA GLU A 44 5.74 8.11 9.52
C GLU A 44 6.32 6.71 9.33
N THR A 45 6.56 5.97 10.43
CA THR A 45 7.04 4.59 10.38
C THR A 45 6.11 3.63 9.62
N MET A 46 4.81 3.91 9.61
CA MET A 46 3.84 3.14 8.84
C MET A 46 3.96 3.47 7.35
N ILE A 47 4.17 4.74 6.99
CA ILE A 47 4.45 5.16 5.62
C ILE A 47 5.74 4.53 5.11
N GLU A 48 6.79 4.46 5.94
CA GLU A 48 8.03 3.77 5.58
C GLU A 48 7.82 2.26 5.38
N ALA A 49 7.03 1.63 6.26
CA ALA A 49 6.67 0.23 6.12
C ALA A 49 5.88 -0.05 4.83
N ILE A 50 4.96 0.84 4.47
CA ILE A 50 4.22 0.78 3.21
C ILE A 50 5.18 0.93 2.03
N ARG A 51 6.03 1.97 2.04
CA ARG A 51 6.99 2.25 0.96
C ARG A 51 7.94 1.07 0.71
N SER A 52 8.44 0.44 1.77
CA SER A 52 9.33 -0.73 1.68
C SER A 52 8.66 -1.96 1.05
N ARG A 53 7.32 -2.00 0.96
CA ARG A 53 6.53 -3.12 0.41
C ARG A 53 5.95 -2.80 -0.97
N ILE A 54 6.26 -1.64 -1.55
CA ILE A 54 5.86 -1.31 -2.91
C ILE A 54 6.82 -1.98 -3.88
N GLU A 55 6.29 -2.87 -4.72
CA GLU A 55 7.08 -3.64 -5.67
C GLU A 55 6.96 -3.08 -7.09
N LYS A 56 8.05 -3.17 -7.86
CA LYS A 56 8.02 -2.85 -9.29
C LYS A 56 7.44 -4.04 -10.05
N VAL A 57 6.27 -3.86 -10.64
CA VAL A 57 5.69 -4.87 -11.53
C VAL A 57 6.33 -4.73 -12.90
N ARG A 58 7.06 -5.75 -13.32
CA ARG A 58 7.40 -5.94 -14.73
C ARG A 58 6.23 -6.68 -15.36
N ASN A 59 5.54 -6.04 -16.30
CA ASN A 59 4.65 -6.78 -17.19
C ASN A 59 5.54 -7.75 -17.98
N ALA A 60 5.40 -9.05 -17.73
CA ALA A 60 5.99 -10.06 -18.60
C ALA A 60 5.30 -9.90 -19.96
N ALA A 61 6.07 -9.50 -20.97
CA ALA A 61 5.65 -9.39 -22.37
C ALA A 61 5.76 -10.75 -23.06
#